data_AF-A0A378NX46-F1
#
_entry.id   AF-A0A378NX46-F1
#
_cell.length_a   1.000
_cell.length_b   1.000
_cell.length_c   1.000
_cell.angle_alpha   90.00
_cell.angle_beta   90.00
_cell.angle_gamma   90.00
#
_symmetry.space_group_name_H-M   'P 1'
#
loop_
_entity.id
_entity.type
_entity.pdbx_description
1 polymer ?
#
loop_
_entity_poly.entity_id
_entity_poly.type
_entity_poly.pdbx_seq_one_letter_code
_entity_poly.pdbx_strand_id
1 'polypeptide(L)'
;MKLISRLLLLSFLALAVFTYILPVEATSTNQESTQTQQDEIIVNGTKINSYPIIINDCTLVPARDVCKNLGFTISWDSDEQTATINSKNMKSTVKIGQDLYTAQSTIALGMTAPISLGSGPLLINDKLYIPAELFRILQGNNPESLIYNNHQILLNTIE
;
A
#
# COMPACT_ATOMS: atom_id res chain seq x y z
N MET A 1 7.60 82.27 -23.05
CA MET A 1 7.73 80.85 -22.60
C MET A 1 8.96 80.79 -21.72
N LYS A 2 8.97 80.38 -20.44
CA LYS A 2 7.99 79.79 -19.52
C LYS A 2 8.29 80.37 -18.13
N LEU A 3 7.24 80.68 -17.38
CA LEU A 3 7.27 81.06 -15.98
C LEU A 3 7.67 79.85 -15.13
N ILE A 4 8.58 80.00 -14.16
CA ILE A 4 8.69 79.07 -13.04
C ILE A 4 8.52 79.87 -11.75
N SER A 5 7.32 79.71 -11.23
CA SER A 5 6.79 80.21 -9.97
C SER A 5 7.02 79.17 -8.88
N ARG A 6 6.96 79.62 -7.61
CA ARG A 6 6.68 78.87 -6.37
C ARG A 6 7.88 78.42 -5.54
N LEU A 7 8.42 79.36 -4.77
CA LEU A 7 9.11 79.06 -3.51
C LEU A 7 8.13 79.35 -2.37
N LEU A 8 7.41 78.31 -1.92
CA LEU A 8 6.51 78.37 -0.75
C LEU A 8 7.14 77.60 0.42
N LEU A 9 7.59 78.39 1.39
CA LEU A 9 7.57 78.23 2.85
C LEU A 9 7.33 76.82 3.48
N LEU A 10 8.34 76.39 4.24
CA LEU A 10 8.29 75.96 5.66
C LEU A 10 7.00 75.28 6.17
N SER A 11 7.10 73.99 6.51
CA SER A 11 6.34 73.39 7.62
C SER A 11 7.04 72.13 8.13
N PHE A 12 7.67 72.26 9.31
CA PHE A 12 8.08 71.16 10.17
C PHE A 12 6.82 70.58 10.83
N LEU A 13 6.46 69.34 10.50
CA LEU A 13 5.59 68.55 11.37
C LEU A 13 6.26 67.20 11.62
N ALA A 14 6.94 67.12 12.76
CA ALA A 14 7.44 65.87 13.32
C ALA A 14 6.24 64.99 13.70
N LEU A 15 5.84 64.09 12.81
CA LEU A 15 4.87 63.06 13.11
C LEU A 15 5.61 61.93 13.83
N ALA A 16 5.66 62.00 15.16
CA ALA A 16 6.02 60.86 15.99
C ALA A 16 4.91 59.80 15.84
N VAL A 17 5.04 58.94 14.82
CA VAL A 17 4.25 57.72 14.73
C VAL A 17 4.82 56.78 15.78
N PHE A 18 4.16 56.77 16.92
CA PHE A 18 4.29 55.77 17.96
C PHE A 18 3.94 54.41 17.34
N THR A 19 4.95 53.66 16.90
CA THR A 19 4.76 52.29 16.42
C THR A 19 4.50 51.41 17.63
N TYR A 20 3.22 51.23 17.94
CA TYR A 20 2.75 50.22 18.88
C TYR A 20 3.04 48.85 18.27
N ILE A 21 4.10 48.20 18.74
CA ILE A 21 4.43 46.83 18.35
C ILE A 21 3.37 45.92 19.01
N LEU A 22 2.52 45.28 18.20
CA LEU A 22 1.69 44.17 18.68
C LEU A 22 2.63 42.98 18.96
N PRO A 23 2.45 42.21 20.05
CA PRO A 23 3.13 40.93 20.17
C PRO A 23 2.64 40.06 19.02
N VAL A 24 3.55 39.71 18.11
CA VAL A 24 3.29 38.65 17.14
C VAL A 24 3.17 37.38 17.98
N GLU A 25 1.95 36.92 18.20
CA GLU A 25 1.74 35.58 18.69
C GLU A 25 2.40 34.67 17.66
N ALA A 26 3.54 34.10 18.06
CA ALA A 26 4.15 33.03 17.31
C ALA A 26 3.08 31.94 17.22
N THR A 27 2.38 31.92 16.08
CA THR A 27 1.57 30.79 15.69
C THR A 27 2.56 29.64 15.63
N SER A 28 2.56 28.80 16.66
CA SER A 28 3.17 27.49 16.58
C SER A 28 2.43 26.79 15.46
N THR A 29 3.00 26.85 14.25
CA THR A 29 2.66 25.93 13.19
C THR A 29 2.95 24.56 13.78
N ASN A 30 1.90 23.94 14.32
CA ASN A 30 1.92 22.53 14.63
C ASN A 30 2.33 21.89 13.32
N GLN A 31 3.58 21.42 13.28
CA GLN A 31 4.02 20.48 12.27
C GLN A 31 3.06 19.31 12.44
N GLU A 32 2.06 19.24 11.57
CA GLU A 32 1.25 18.05 11.39
C GLU A 32 2.22 17.01 10.83
N SER A 33 2.91 16.34 11.75
CA SER A 33 3.68 15.15 11.45
C SER A 33 2.68 14.15 10.90
N THR A 34 2.59 14.06 9.57
CA THR A 34 1.92 12.97 8.88
C THR A 34 2.67 11.71 9.28
N GLN A 35 2.22 11.06 10.36
CA GLN A 35 2.63 9.70 10.67
C GLN A 35 2.31 8.89 9.42
N THR A 36 3.34 8.38 8.74
CA THR A 36 3.15 7.52 7.57
C THR A 36 2.61 6.19 8.11
N GLN A 37 1.29 6.11 8.26
CA GLN A 37 0.63 4.92 8.78
C GLN A 37 0.83 3.80 7.76
N GLN A 38 1.62 2.79 8.15
CA GLN A 38 1.95 1.66 7.30
C GLN A 38 0.83 0.63 7.33
N ASP A 39 0.39 0.17 6.16
CA ASP A 39 -0.69 -0.80 6.04
C ASP A 39 -0.33 -2.13 6.73
N GLU A 40 -1.32 -2.74 7.37
CA GLU A 40 -1.17 -3.99 8.11
C GLU A 40 -1.78 -5.18 7.35
N ILE A 41 -1.22 -6.37 7.54
CA ILE A 41 -1.79 -7.61 7.03
C ILE A 41 -2.35 -8.41 8.22
N ILE A 42 -3.62 -8.78 8.14
CA ILE A 42 -4.31 -9.56 9.16
C ILE A 42 -4.85 -10.83 8.49
N VAL A 43 -4.44 -11.99 8.98
CA VAL A 43 -4.87 -13.30 8.44
C VAL A 43 -5.63 -14.05 9.54
N ASN A 44 -6.91 -14.34 9.33
CA ASN A 44 -7.77 -14.97 10.35
C ASN A 44 -7.68 -14.29 11.72
N GLY A 45 -7.69 -12.94 11.75
CA GLY A 45 -7.55 -12.15 12.98
C GLY A 45 -6.12 -12.06 13.53
N THR A 46 -5.14 -12.78 12.95
CA THR A 46 -3.74 -12.74 13.37
C THR A 46 -2.96 -11.72 12.55
N LYS A 47 -2.37 -10.72 13.23
CA LYS A 47 -1.48 -9.75 12.58
C LYS A 47 -0.18 -10.42 12.12
N ILE A 48 0.18 -10.22 10.86
CA ILE A 48 1.45 -10.69 10.29
C ILE A 48 2.55 -9.67 10.61
N ASN A 49 3.70 -10.14 11.08
CA ASN A 49 4.86 -9.30 11.35
C ASN A 49 5.63 -8.98 10.06
N SER A 50 4.94 -8.40 9.09
CA SER A 50 5.45 -7.95 7.80
C SER A 50 4.43 -7.01 7.17
N TYR A 51 4.92 -6.17 6.28
CA TYR A 51 4.11 -5.16 5.62
C TYR A 51 3.80 -5.57 4.18
N PRO A 52 2.66 -5.15 3.64
CA PRO A 52 2.35 -5.33 2.24
C PRO A 52 3.25 -4.44 1.38
N ILE A 53 3.37 -4.80 0.11
CA ILE A 53 4.08 -4.00 -0.89
C ILE A 53 3.09 -3.68 -1.99
N ILE A 54 2.86 -2.39 -2.25
CA ILE A 54 1.92 -1.94 -3.28
C ILE A 54 2.71 -1.46 -4.48
N ILE A 55 2.52 -2.11 -5.63
CA ILE A 55 3.16 -1.78 -6.91
C ILE A 55 2.09 -1.79 -7.99
N ASN A 56 1.95 -0.68 -8.72
CA ASN A 56 0.94 -0.55 -9.79
C ASN A 56 -0.47 -0.97 -9.34
N ASP A 57 -0.89 -0.47 -8.17
CA ASP A 57 -2.15 -0.81 -7.50
C ASP A 57 -2.34 -2.31 -7.15
N CYS A 58 -1.31 -3.14 -7.35
CA CYS A 58 -1.26 -4.53 -6.90
C CYS A 58 -0.69 -4.61 -5.49
N THR A 59 -1.47 -5.16 -4.55
CA THR A 59 -1.02 -5.43 -3.20
C THR A 59 -0.37 -6.80 -3.13
N LEU A 60 0.93 -6.82 -2.82
CA LEU A 60 1.70 -8.04 -2.58
C LEU A 60 1.83 -8.32 -1.09
N VAL A 61 1.66 -9.58 -0.70
CA VAL A 61 1.71 -10.05 0.68
C VAL A 61 2.70 -11.21 0.81
N PRO A 62 3.29 -11.43 2.00
CA PRO A 62 4.33 -12.43 2.19
C PRO A 62 3.73 -13.84 2.15
N ALA A 63 4.02 -14.55 1.05
CA ALA A 63 3.30 -15.76 0.66
C ALA A 63 3.31 -16.83 1.75
N ARG A 64 4.48 -17.08 2.37
CA ARG A 64 4.65 -18.13 3.38
C ARG A 64 3.86 -17.85 4.66
N ASP A 65 3.93 -16.62 5.16
CA ASP A 65 3.25 -16.24 6.41
C ASP A 65 1.73 -16.27 6.22
N VAL A 66 1.24 -15.79 5.07
CA VAL A 66 -0.19 -15.84 4.72
C VAL A 66 -0.66 -17.29 4.52
N CYS A 67 0.06 -18.11 3.75
CA CYS A 67 -0.28 -19.52 3.56
C CYS A 67 -0.40 -20.25 4.90
N LYS A 68 0.59 -20.08 5.80
CA LYS A 68 0.60 -20.72 7.12
C LYS A 68 -0.66 -20.38 7.92
N ASN A 69 -1.06 -19.12 7.96
CA ASN A 69 -2.21 -18.68 8.77
C ASN A 69 -3.56 -19.02 8.11
N LEU A 70 -3.63 -19.17 6.79
CA LEU A 70 -4.81 -19.67 6.07
C LEU A 70 -4.92 -21.21 6.07
N GLY A 71 -3.93 -21.92 6.60
CA GLY A 71 -3.88 -23.39 6.54
C GLY A 71 -3.51 -23.95 5.16
N PHE A 72 -2.88 -23.14 4.30
CA PHE A 72 -2.40 -23.56 2.99
C PHE A 72 -0.96 -24.07 3.08
N THR A 73 -0.55 -24.83 2.08
CA THR A 73 0.85 -25.27 1.92
C THR A 73 1.54 -24.49 0.82
N ILE A 74 2.85 -24.28 0.97
CA ILE A 74 3.69 -23.65 -0.05
C ILE A 74 5.02 -24.39 -0.15
N SER A 75 5.39 -24.81 -1.37
CA SER A 75 6.69 -25.41 -1.68
C SER A 75 7.45 -24.54 -2.67
N TRP A 76 8.76 -24.47 -2.53
CA TRP A 76 9.66 -23.69 -3.39
C TRP A 76 10.51 -24.61 -4.25
N ASP A 77 10.63 -24.27 -5.53
CA ASP A 77 11.58 -24.85 -6.48
C ASP A 77 12.58 -23.77 -6.87
N SER A 78 13.83 -23.95 -6.43
CA SER A 78 14.91 -22.98 -6.67
C SER A 78 15.39 -22.97 -8.11
N ASP A 79 15.34 -24.11 -8.80
CA ASP A 79 15.89 -24.23 -10.15
C ASP A 79 14.94 -23.54 -11.13
N GLU A 80 13.64 -23.72 -10.92
CA GLU A 80 12.61 -23.09 -11.75
C GLU A 80 12.21 -21.69 -11.30
N GLN A 81 12.67 -21.25 -10.12
CA GLN A 81 12.26 -20.01 -9.45
C GLN A 81 10.74 -19.92 -9.29
N THR A 82 10.13 -21.04 -8.85
CA THR A 82 8.67 -21.14 -8.69
C THR A 82 8.25 -21.53 -7.29
N ALA A 83 7.11 -20.99 -6.86
CA ALA A 83 6.40 -21.48 -5.68
C ALA A 83 5.10 -22.16 -6.09
N THR A 84 4.83 -23.31 -5.48
CA THR A 84 3.54 -23.99 -5.61
C THR A 84 2.75 -23.80 -4.33
N ILE A 85 1.58 -23.18 -4.43
CA ILE A 85 0.64 -22.95 -3.33
C ILE A 85 -0.52 -23.94 -3.47
N ASN A 86 -0.86 -24.65 -2.41
CA ASN A 86 -2.04 -25.52 -2.36
C ASN A 86 -2.97 -25.11 -1.21
N SER A 87 -4.21 -24.78 -1.55
CA SER A 87 -5.34 -24.74 -0.62
C SER A 87 -6.03 -26.10 -0.57
N LYS A 88 -7.14 -26.21 0.16
CA LYS A 88 -7.95 -27.45 0.22
C LYS A 88 -8.43 -27.90 -1.16
N ASN A 89 -8.90 -26.96 -1.97
CA ASN A 89 -9.63 -27.24 -3.21
C ASN A 89 -8.91 -26.74 -4.47
N MET A 90 -7.85 -25.96 -4.32
CA MET A 90 -7.15 -25.32 -5.43
C MET A 90 -5.63 -25.34 -5.27
N LYS A 91 -4.93 -25.28 -6.41
CA LYS A 91 -3.49 -25.19 -6.52
C LYS A 91 -3.12 -24.10 -7.51
N SER A 92 -2.05 -23.36 -7.24
CA SER A 92 -1.43 -22.43 -8.18
C SER A 92 0.10 -22.55 -8.13
N THR A 93 0.75 -22.43 -9.28
CA THR A 93 2.21 -22.29 -9.39
C THR A 93 2.51 -20.88 -9.85
N VAL A 94 3.36 -20.18 -9.11
CA VAL A 94 3.77 -18.80 -9.41
C VAL A 94 5.26 -18.76 -9.69
N LYS A 95 5.68 -17.96 -10.67
CA LYS A 95 7.09 -17.81 -11.07
C LYS A 95 7.54 -16.37 -10.82
N ILE A 96 8.71 -16.18 -10.22
CA ILE A 96 9.24 -14.84 -9.93
C ILE A 96 9.23 -13.97 -11.21
N GLY A 97 8.76 -12.73 -11.05
CA GLY A 97 8.70 -11.73 -12.11
C GLY A 97 7.61 -11.93 -13.17
N GLN A 98 6.82 -13.01 -13.10
CA GLN A 98 5.75 -13.28 -14.08
C GLN A 98 4.38 -12.87 -13.53
N ASP A 99 3.77 -11.83 -14.11
CA ASP A 99 2.40 -11.42 -13.85
C ASP A 99 1.40 -12.23 -14.70
N LEU A 100 1.36 -13.54 -14.45
CA LEU A 100 0.45 -14.46 -15.11
C LEU A 100 0.12 -15.61 -14.18
N TYR A 101 -1.15 -15.72 -13.81
CA TYR A 101 -1.61 -16.62 -12.77
C TYR A 101 -2.70 -17.55 -13.30
N THR A 102 -2.66 -18.81 -12.85
CA THR A 102 -3.73 -19.78 -13.00
C THR A 102 -4.01 -20.45 -11.67
N ALA A 103 -5.21 -20.98 -11.50
CA ALA A 103 -5.52 -21.85 -10.38
C ALA A 103 -6.26 -23.09 -10.88
N GLN A 104 -5.81 -24.26 -10.47
CA GLN A 104 -6.33 -25.57 -10.83
C GLN A 104 -7.08 -26.19 -9.66
N SER A 105 -8.22 -26.84 -9.92
CA SER A 105 -8.91 -27.61 -8.88
C SER A 105 -8.10 -28.85 -8.47
N THR A 106 -8.09 -29.17 -7.17
CA THR A 106 -7.48 -30.39 -6.62
C THR A 106 -8.49 -31.55 -6.48
N ILE A 107 -9.79 -31.26 -6.64
CA ILE A 107 -10.89 -32.22 -6.42
C ILE A 107 -11.70 -32.51 -7.68
N ALA A 108 -11.48 -31.75 -8.76
CA ALA A 108 -12.18 -31.89 -10.02
C ALA A 108 -11.26 -31.56 -11.21
N LEU A 109 -11.73 -31.88 -12.42
CA LEU A 109 -11.08 -31.43 -13.65
C LEU A 109 -11.47 -29.97 -13.90
N GLY A 110 -10.51 -29.07 -13.83
CA GLY A 110 -10.75 -27.66 -14.13
C GLY A 110 -9.57 -26.75 -13.74
N MET A 111 -9.40 -25.68 -14.50
CA MET A 111 -8.42 -24.63 -14.26
C MET A 111 -9.01 -23.28 -14.70
N THR A 112 -8.62 -22.20 -14.03
CA THR A 112 -8.96 -20.85 -14.48
C THR A 112 -8.26 -20.53 -15.80
N ALA A 113 -8.80 -19.58 -16.57
CA ALA A 113 -8.00 -18.92 -17.60
C ALA A 113 -6.80 -18.19 -16.96
N PRO A 114 -5.68 -18.03 -17.68
CA PRO A 114 -4.59 -17.18 -17.24
C PRO A 114 -5.06 -15.74 -17.00
N ILE A 115 -4.68 -15.16 -15.87
CA ILE A 115 -5.04 -13.80 -15.47
C ILE A 115 -3.80 -13.02 -15.01
N SER A 116 -3.73 -11.73 -15.34
CA SER A 116 -2.77 -10.78 -14.77
C SER A 116 -3.41 -10.11 -13.55
N LEU A 117 -2.63 -10.00 -12.48
CA LEU A 117 -3.05 -9.39 -11.20
C LEU A 117 -2.35 -8.05 -10.94
N GLY A 118 -1.57 -7.55 -11.91
CA GLY A 118 -0.92 -6.24 -11.90
C GLY A 118 0.55 -6.25 -11.48
N SER A 119 1.01 -7.35 -10.87
CA SER A 119 2.42 -7.53 -10.52
C SER A 119 2.78 -9.01 -10.42
N GLY A 120 4.01 -9.35 -10.83
CA GLY A 120 4.57 -10.68 -10.65
C GLY A 120 5.04 -10.92 -9.20
N PRO A 121 5.31 -12.18 -8.82
CA PRO A 121 5.93 -12.49 -7.54
C PRO A 121 7.31 -11.85 -7.41
N LEU A 122 7.62 -11.34 -6.21
CA LEU A 122 8.89 -10.69 -5.89
C LEU A 122 9.58 -11.42 -4.75
N LEU A 123 10.90 -11.59 -4.85
CA LEU A 123 11.73 -12.08 -3.75
C LEU A 123 12.48 -10.89 -3.14
N ILE A 124 12.14 -10.53 -1.91
CA ILE A 124 12.71 -9.37 -1.20
C ILE A 124 13.14 -9.84 0.18
N ASN A 125 14.43 -9.69 0.52
CA ASN A 125 15.00 -10.14 1.79
C ASN A 125 14.60 -11.60 2.12
N ASP A 126 14.81 -12.51 1.16
CA ASP A 126 14.48 -13.94 1.25
C ASP A 126 12.98 -14.26 1.48
N LYS A 127 12.11 -13.27 1.29
CA LYS A 127 10.67 -13.42 1.43
C LYS A 127 9.99 -13.29 0.08
N LEU A 128 9.24 -14.32 -0.30
CA LEU A 128 8.41 -14.31 -1.49
C LEU A 128 7.14 -13.52 -1.21
N TYR A 129 6.93 -12.48 -2.00
CA TYR A 129 5.74 -11.65 -2.03
C TYR A 129 4.93 -11.99 -3.28
N ILE A 130 3.63 -12.24 -3.12
CA ILE A 130 2.70 -12.55 -4.22
C ILE A 130 1.43 -11.70 -4.11
N PRO A 131 0.68 -11.47 -5.20
CA PRO A 131 -0.57 -10.73 -5.14
C PRO A 131 -1.54 -11.31 -4.12
N ALA A 132 -2.08 -10.47 -3.23
CA ALA A 132 -3.10 -10.86 -2.26
C ALA A 132 -4.32 -11.48 -2.96
N GLU A 133 -4.65 -10.97 -4.14
CA GLU A 133 -5.75 -11.43 -4.98
C GLU A 133 -5.64 -12.91 -5.36
N LEU A 134 -4.43 -13.47 -5.43
CA LEU A 134 -4.24 -14.90 -5.69
C LEU A 134 -4.83 -15.76 -4.56
N PHE A 135 -4.79 -15.29 -3.31
CA PHE A 135 -5.41 -16.00 -2.18
C PHE A 135 -6.94 -15.99 -2.27
N ARG A 136 -7.55 -14.92 -2.80
CA ARG A 136 -8.98 -14.89 -3.10
C ARG A 136 -9.35 -15.92 -4.16
N ILE A 137 -8.56 -16.00 -5.24
CA ILE A 137 -8.75 -16.99 -6.31
C ILE A 137 -8.66 -18.41 -5.74
N LEU A 138 -7.63 -18.71 -4.95
CA LEU A 138 -7.41 -20.03 -4.33
C LEU A 138 -8.51 -20.46 -3.33
N GLN A 139 -9.38 -19.52 -2.95
CA GLN A 139 -10.56 -19.71 -2.10
C GLN A 139 -11.87 -19.63 -2.90
N GLY A 140 -11.83 -19.85 -4.22
CA GLY A 140 -13.02 -19.89 -5.05
C GLY A 140 -13.60 -18.51 -5.36
N ASN A 141 -12.77 -17.46 -5.36
CA ASN A 141 -13.16 -16.09 -5.66
C ASN A 141 -14.17 -15.44 -4.69
N ASN A 142 -14.33 -15.98 -3.48
CA ASN A 142 -15.24 -15.41 -2.48
C ASN A 142 -14.76 -14.00 -2.05
N PRO A 143 -15.60 -12.95 -2.14
CA PRO A 143 -15.21 -11.57 -1.77
C PRO A 143 -14.87 -11.39 -0.29
N GLU A 144 -15.35 -12.24 0.62
CA GLU A 144 -15.07 -12.16 2.06
C GLU A 144 -13.65 -12.67 2.40
N SER A 145 -13.01 -13.38 1.46
CA SER A 145 -11.67 -13.94 1.66
C SER A 145 -10.55 -12.89 1.61
N LEU A 146 -10.81 -11.72 1.02
CA LEU A 146 -9.87 -10.61 0.91
C LEU A 146 -10.62 -9.28 1.00
N ILE A 147 -10.37 -8.52 2.05
CA ILE A 147 -11.01 -7.22 2.29
C ILE A 147 -9.94 -6.17 2.51
N TYR A 148 -10.06 -5.05 1.80
CA TYR A 148 -9.23 -3.86 2.03
C TYR A 148 -10.02 -2.87 2.89
N ASN A 149 -9.58 -2.69 4.13
CA ASN A 149 -10.07 -1.68 5.05
C ASN A 149 -9.04 -0.58 5.20
N ASN A 150 -9.42 0.56 5.76
CA ASN A 150 -8.50 1.69 5.95
C ASN A 150 -7.22 1.24 6.67
N HIS A 151 -6.11 1.18 5.92
CA HIS A 151 -4.79 0.67 6.34
C HIS A 151 -4.70 -0.80 6.74
N GLN A 152 -5.64 -1.66 6.35
CA GLN A 152 -5.62 -3.09 6.68
C GLN A 152 -6.01 -3.96 5.47
N ILE A 153 -5.23 -4.99 5.25
CA ILE A 153 -5.51 -6.06 4.30
C ILE A 153 -5.91 -7.29 5.11
N LEU A 154 -7.19 -7.62 5.08
CA LEU A 154 -7.75 -8.78 5.78
C LEU A 154 -7.79 -9.96 4.83
N LEU A 155 -7.16 -11.08 5.21
CA LEU A 155 -7.32 -12.37 4.54
C LEU A 155 -8.04 -13.34 5.48
N ASN A 156 -9.16 -13.87 5.03
CA ASN A 156 -9.98 -14.79 5.82
C ASN A 156 -10.06 -16.15 5.13
N THR A 157 -10.09 -17.21 5.94
CA THR A 157 -10.43 -18.55 5.48
C THR A 157 -11.93 -18.64 5.25
N ILE A 158 -12.32 -19.13 4.07
CA ILE A 158 -13.71 -19.42 3.71
C ILE A 158 -13.90 -20.93 3.72
N GLU A 159 -14.92 -21.40 4.46
CA GLU A 159 -15.28 -22.83 4.56
C GLU A 159 -16.14 -23.32 3.39
#